data_AF-A0A6A0H7N6-F1
#
_entry.id   AF-A0A6A0H7N6-F1
#
_cell.length_a   1.000
_cell.length_b   1.000
_cell.length_c   1.000
_cell.angle_alpha   90.00
_cell.angle_beta   90.00
_cell.angle_gamma   90.00
#
_symmetry.space_group_name_H-M   'P 1'
#
loop_
_entity.id
_entity.type
_entity.pdbx_description
1 polymer ?
#
loop_
_entity_poly.entity_id
_entity_poly.type
_entity_poly.pdbx_seq_one_letter_code
_entity_poly.pdbx_strand_id
1 'polypeptide(L)'
;MGNWELTSTTIRPVNAVERTTVSEYGQYVAECLPKYVQQVQVSAGNELEILIAPEGVIPVLTFLRDHINAQYTCITDLCGMDVPTREYRFEVIYNLLSVRYNTRIRVKTYTDELTPLDSACE
;
A
#
# COMPACT_ATOMS: atom_id res chain seq x y z
N MET A 1 -27.74 7.02 -29.68
CA MET A 1 -26.42 7.66 -29.46
C MET A 1 -25.51 6.60 -28.90
N GLY A 2 -24.60 6.06 -29.72
CA GLY A 2 -23.74 4.95 -29.30
C GLY A 2 -22.71 5.41 -28.28
N ASN A 3 -22.55 4.67 -27.18
CA ASN A 3 -21.45 4.84 -26.25
C ASN A 3 -20.16 4.34 -26.92
N TRP A 4 -19.45 5.25 -27.59
CA TRP A 4 -18.07 5.01 -28.03
C TRP A 4 -17.16 5.30 -26.84
N GLU A 5 -16.98 4.32 -25.97
CA GLU A 5 -15.91 4.36 -24.98
C GLU A 5 -14.58 4.52 -25.72
N LEU A 6 -13.88 5.63 -25.45
CA LEU A 6 -12.64 6.05 -26.08
C LEU A 6 -11.52 5.03 -25.79
N THR A 7 -11.43 3.98 -26.60
CA THR A 7 -10.28 3.07 -26.62
C THR A 7 -9.27 3.58 -27.66
N SER A 8 -8.50 4.61 -27.29
CA SER A 8 -7.37 5.04 -28.12
C SER A 8 -6.25 4.01 -28.03
N THR A 9 -5.63 3.64 -29.15
CA THR A 9 -4.48 2.71 -29.22
C THR A 9 -3.32 3.14 -28.32
N THR A 10 -3.22 4.43 -28.01
CA THR A 10 -2.17 5.01 -27.18
C THR A 10 -2.48 5.03 -25.68
N ILE A 11 -3.74 4.83 -25.28
CA ILE A 11 -4.16 4.90 -23.87
C ILE A 11 -4.08 3.49 -23.27
N ARG A 12 -3.39 3.37 -22.12
CA ARG A 12 -3.36 2.10 -21.37
C ARG A 12 -4.80 1.72 -20.98
N PRO A 13 -5.29 0.52 -21.36
CA PRO A 13 -6.62 0.09 -20.97
C PRO A 13 -6.69 -0.11 -19.46
N VAL A 14 -7.81 0.29 -18.86
CA VAL A 14 -8.05 0.14 -17.42
C VAL A 14 -8.67 -1.22 -17.16
N ASN A 15 -8.02 -2.04 -16.34
CA ASN A 15 -8.64 -3.27 -15.84
C ASN A 15 -9.50 -2.95 -14.60
N ALA A 16 -10.80 -2.78 -14.81
CA ALA A 16 -11.74 -2.43 -13.75
C ALA A 16 -11.94 -3.55 -12.71
N VAL A 17 -11.85 -4.83 -13.12
CA VAL A 17 -12.07 -5.98 -12.23
C VAL A 17 -10.93 -6.10 -11.21
N GLU A 18 -9.69 -5.98 -11.68
CA GLU A 18 -8.53 -5.90 -10.79
C GLU A 18 -8.62 -4.73 -9.82
N ARG A 19 -9.09 -3.57 -10.30
CA ARG A 19 -9.22 -2.39 -9.45
C ARG A 19 -10.20 -2.61 -8.30
N THR A 20 -11.35 -3.22 -8.58
CA THR A 20 -12.37 -3.53 -7.56
C THR A 20 -11.84 -4.53 -6.54
N THR A 21 -11.24 -5.63 -6.99
CA THR A 21 -10.67 -6.66 -6.10
C THR A 21 -9.56 -6.10 -5.20
N VAL A 22 -8.70 -5.24 -5.75
CA VAL A 22 -7.65 -4.57 -4.97
C VAL A 22 -8.25 -3.60 -3.95
N SER A 23 -9.31 -2.87 -4.32
CA SER A 23 -10.02 -1.97 -3.40
C SER A 23 -10.70 -2.72 -2.25
N GLU A 24 -11.38 -3.83 -2.55
CA GLU A 24 -12.02 -4.69 -1.55
C GLU A 24 -10.99 -5.28 -0.59
N TYR A 25 -9.85 -5.75 -1.11
CA TYR A 25 -8.76 -6.24 -0.27
C TYR A 25 -8.17 -5.15 0.63
N GLY A 26 -8.00 -3.93 0.11
CA GLY A 26 -7.57 -2.79 0.92
C GLY A 26 -8.54 -2.47 2.07
N GLN A 27 -9.85 -2.53 1.78
CA GLN A 27 -10.90 -2.33 2.78
C GLN A 27 -10.90 -3.43 3.85
N TYR A 28 -10.69 -4.67 3.45
CA TYR A 28 -10.50 -5.81 4.37
C TYR A 28 -9.31 -5.60 5.32
N VAL A 29 -8.17 -5.13 4.82
CA VAL A 29 -7.00 -4.84 5.68
C VAL A 29 -7.30 -3.72 6.68
N ALA A 30 -8.03 -2.67 6.25
CA ALA A 30 -8.44 -1.58 7.14
C ALA A 30 -9.38 -2.06 8.26
N GLU A 31 -10.28 -2.99 7.97
CA GLU A 31 -11.17 -3.60 8.97
C GLU A 31 -10.43 -4.51 9.95
N CYS A 32 -9.37 -5.19 9.51
CA CYS A 32 -8.55 -6.04 10.37
C CYS A 32 -7.67 -5.25 11.34
N LEU A 33 -7.15 -4.09 10.89
CA LEU A 33 -6.21 -3.27 11.67
C LEU A 33 -6.65 -1.79 11.75
N PRO A 34 -7.86 -1.49 12.26
CA PRO A 34 -8.42 -0.14 12.25
C PRO A 34 -7.65 0.84 13.14
N LYS A 35 -6.84 0.32 14.08
CA LYS A 35 -5.99 1.12 14.96
C LYS A 35 -4.84 1.80 14.19
N TYR A 36 -4.31 1.14 13.16
CA TYR A 36 -3.07 1.55 12.50
C TYR A 36 -3.30 2.07 11.09
N VAL A 37 -4.29 1.54 10.38
CA VAL A 37 -4.60 1.94 9.00
C VAL A 37 -5.37 3.26 9.01
N GLN A 38 -4.79 4.29 8.41
CA GLN A 38 -5.39 5.63 8.34
C GLN A 38 -6.09 5.87 7.00
N GLN A 39 -5.47 5.43 5.91
CA GLN A 39 -5.99 5.64 4.57
C GLN A 39 -5.65 4.44 3.69
N VAL A 40 -6.60 4.08 2.83
CA VAL A 40 -6.43 3.10 1.78
C VAL A 40 -6.67 3.80 0.45
N GLN A 41 -5.75 3.65 -0.50
CA GLN A 41 -5.88 4.23 -1.82
C GLN A 41 -5.45 3.23 -2.89
N VAL A 42 -6.07 3.34 -4.06
CA VAL A 42 -5.69 2.54 -5.23
C VAL A 42 -5.17 3.50 -6.29
N SER A 43 -3.86 3.47 -6.48
CA SER A 43 -3.14 4.32 -7.44
C SER A 43 -3.43 3.91 -8.88
N ALA A 44 -3.10 4.82 -9.82
CA ALA A 44 -3.21 4.55 -11.25
C ALA A 44 -2.37 3.32 -11.62
N GLY A 45 -2.99 2.30 -12.21
CA GLY A 45 -2.33 1.03 -12.54
C GLY A 45 -2.66 -0.14 -11.60
N ASN A 46 -3.69 -0.02 -10.77
CA ASN A 46 -4.20 -1.06 -9.87
C ASN A 46 -3.22 -1.42 -8.73
N GLU A 47 -2.45 -0.44 -8.27
CA GLU A 47 -1.55 -0.61 -7.12
C GLU A 47 -2.25 -0.18 -5.82
N LEU A 48 -2.28 -1.08 -4.84
CA LEU A 48 -2.79 -0.79 -3.51
C LEU A 48 -1.74 -0.04 -2.70
N GLU A 49 -2.16 1.06 -2.09
CA GLU A 49 -1.36 1.76 -1.11
C GLU A 49 -2.14 1.95 0.19
N ILE A 50 -1.46 1.72 1.31
CA ILE A 50 -2.01 1.87 2.65
C ILE A 50 -1.12 2.82 3.43
N LEU A 51 -1.72 3.89 3.97
CA LEU A 51 -1.07 4.78 4.92
C LEU A 51 -1.31 4.26 6.34
N ILE A 52 -0.22 4.08 7.07
CA ILE A 52 -0.24 3.59 8.45
C ILE A 52 0.38 4.59 9.42
N ALA A 53 -0.14 4.58 10.64
CA ALA A 53 0.49 5.26 11.76
C ALA A 53 1.90 4.67 12.03
N PRO A 54 2.87 5.48 12.47
CA PRO A 54 4.26 5.04 12.70
C PRO A 54 4.37 3.93 13.75
N GLU A 55 3.52 3.97 14.79
CA GLU A 55 3.40 2.92 15.82
C GLU A 55 2.93 1.57 15.26
N GLY A 56 2.40 1.57 14.04
CA GLY A 56 1.80 0.42 13.39
C GLY A 56 2.74 -0.35 12.48
N VAL A 57 4.00 0.07 12.30
CA VAL A 57 4.92 -0.54 11.32
C VAL A 57 5.09 -2.04 11.56
N ILE A 58 5.54 -2.43 12.75
CA ILE A 58 5.76 -3.84 13.09
C ILE A 58 4.46 -4.66 13.03
N PRO A 59 3.35 -4.29 13.69
CA PRO A 59 2.14 -5.12 13.68
C PRO A 59 1.51 -5.23 12.28
N VAL A 60 1.52 -4.16 11.48
CA VAL A 60 0.96 -4.21 10.11
C VAL A 60 1.82 -5.07 9.20
N LEU A 61 3.15 -4.89 9.22
CA LEU A 61 4.05 -5.71 8.39
C LEU A 61 4.00 -7.19 8.78
N THR A 62 3.94 -7.49 10.07
CA THR A 62 3.79 -8.86 10.60
C THR A 62 2.48 -9.48 10.14
N PHE A 63 1.37 -8.74 10.27
CA PHE A 63 0.07 -9.21 9.77
C PHE A 63 0.09 -9.49 8.27
N LEU A 64 0.66 -8.57 7.47
CA LEU A 64 0.76 -8.74 6.02
C LEU A 64 1.65 -9.92 5.60
N ARG A 65 2.62 -10.30 6.44
CA ARG A 65 3.48 -11.47 6.22
C ARG A 65 2.79 -12.78 6.58
N ASP A 66 2.15 -12.84 7.75
CA ASP A 66 1.74 -14.09 8.39
C ASP A 66 0.26 -14.48 8.16
N HIS A 67 -0.58 -13.53 7.79
CA HIS A 67 -2.02 -13.77 7.67
C HIS A 67 -2.35 -14.69 6.48
N ILE A 68 -3.33 -15.58 6.62
CA ILE A 68 -3.61 -16.57 5.56
C ILE A 68 -4.00 -15.90 4.24
N ASN A 69 -4.80 -14.83 4.32
CA ASN A 69 -5.20 -14.03 3.16
C ASN A 69 -4.19 -12.94 2.78
N ALA A 70 -3.11 -12.75 3.55
CA ALA A 70 -2.05 -11.79 3.29
C ALA A 70 -0.69 -12.48 3.43
N GLN A 71 -0.07 -12.85 2.31
CA GLN A 71 1.19 -13.61 2.32
C GLN A 71 2.28 -12.80 1.64
N TYR A 72 2.48 -11.56 2.10
CA TYR A 72 3.51 -10.64 1.63
C TYR A 72 4.86 -11.01 2.24
N THR A 73 5.42 -12.12 1.75
CA THR A 73 6.66 -12.73 2.25
C THR A 73 7.92 -12.09 1.70
N CYS A 74 7.81 -11.25 0.67
CA CYS A 74 8.95 -10.61 0.03
C CYS A 74 8.85 -9.08 0.14
N ILE A 75 9.81 -8.47 0.85
CA ILE A 75 10.07 -7.04 0.74
C ILE A 75 10.82 -6.83 -0.58
N THR A 76 10.21 -6.11 -1.51
CA THR A 76 10.83 -5.79 -2.80
C THR A 76 11.78 -4.62 -2.63
N ASP A 77 11.29 -3.51 -2.07
CA ASP A 77 12.07 -2.31 -1.82
C ASP A 77 11.64 -1.63 -0.52
N LEU A 78 12.59 -0.92 0.09
CA LEU A 78 12.35 0.06 1.15
C LEU A 78 12.82 1.43 0.63
N CYS A 79 11.90 2.38 0.53
CA CYS A 79 12.17 3.70 -0.02
C CYS A 79 11.84 4.80 1.01
N GLY A 80 12.56 5.91 0.95
CA GLY A 80 12.26 7.13 1.70
C GLY A 80 11.96 8.28 0.74
N MET A 81 10.92 9.05 1.03
CA MET A 81 10.62 10.31 0.35
C MET A 81 10.74 11.46 1.36
N ASP A 82 11.47 12.51 0.99
CA ASP A 82 11.61 13.72 1.81
C ASP A 82 10.82 14.85 1.17
N VAL A 83 9.85 15.40 1.90
CA VAL A 83 8.99 16.49 1.49
C VAL A 83 9.09 17.62 2.53
N PRO A 84 10.00 18.60 2.32
CA PRO A 84 10.31 19.63 3.33
C PRO A 84 9.14 20.54 3.73
N THR A 85 8.04 20.53 2.97
CA THR A 85 6.85 21.35 3.25
C THR A 85 5.89 20.69 4.25
N ARG A 86 6.09 19.40 4.58
CA ARG A 86 5.26 18.66 5.54
C ARG A 86 5.88 18.72 6.94
N GLU A 87 5.05 18.70 7.97
CA GLU A 87 5.48 18.58 9.36
C GLU A 87 6.23 17.25 9.57
N TYR A 88 5.63 16.14 9.15
CA TYR A 88 6.32 14.86 8.99
C TYR A 88 6.95 14.80 7.61
N ARG A 89 8.19 15.31 7.51
CA ARG A 89 8.90 15.47 6.24
C ARG A 89 9.23 14.15 5.56
N PHE A 90 9.48 13.09 6.33
CA PHE A 90 9.92 11.82 5.78
C PHE A 90 8.71 10.90 5.63
N GLU A 91 8.60 10.29 4.46
CA GLU A 91 7.63 9.22 4.19
C GLU A 91 8.43 7.95 3.88
N VAL A 92 8.27 6.93 4.72
CA VAL A 92 8.91 5.62 4.57
C VAL A 92 7.94 4.68 3.89
N ILE A 93 8.39 4.05 2.81
CA ILE A 93 7.57 3.28 1.89
C ILE A 93 8.12 1.86 1.79
N TYR A 94 7.32 0.89 2.22
CA TYR A 94 7.59 -0.54 2.08
C TYR A 94 6.83 -1.08 0.87
N ASN A 95 7.56 -1.53 -0.15
CA ASN A 95 6.98 -2.22 -1.30
C ASN A 95 7.05 -3.72 -1.05
N LEU A 96 5.89 -4.37 -0.90
CA LEU A 96 5.81 -5.79 -0.60
C LEU A 96 5.16 -6.57 -1.75
N LEU A 97 5.61 -7.81 -1.93
CA LEU A 97 5.11 -8.77 -2.91
C LEU A 97 4.61 -10.02 -2.20
N SER A 98 3.38 -10.43 -2.52
CA SER A 98 2.89 -11.76 -2.19
C SER A 98 3.13 -12.69 -3.36
N VAL A 99 4.05 -13.64 -3.22
CA VAL A 99 4.35 -14.62 -4.28
C VAL A 99 3.17 -15.57 -4.51
N ARG A 100 2.44 -15.93 -3.44
CA ARG A 100 1.29 -16.84 -3.53
C ARG A 100 0.14 -16.26 -4.34
N TYR A 101 -0.18 -14.99 -4.09
CA TYR A 101 -1.29 -14.31 -4.75
C TYR A 101 -0.85 -13.49 -5.97
N ASN A 102 0.46 -13.36 -6.18
CA ASN A 102 1.08 -12.49 -7.19
C ASN A 102 0.55 -11.05 -7.13
N THR A 103 0.29 -10.56 -5.91
CA THR A 103 -0.20 -9.20 -5.65
C THR A 103 0.89 -8.35 -5.02
N ARG A 104 0.83 -7.04 -5.27
CA ARG A 104 1.75 -6.05 -4.71
C ARG A 104 0.99 -5.07 -3.83
N ILE A 105 1.64 -4.61 -2.77
CA ILE A 105 1.10 -3.60 -1.87
C ILE A 105 2.19 -2.63 -1.47
N ARG A 106 1.83 -1.37 -1.30
CA ARG A 106 2.69 -0.30 -0.85
C ARG A 106 2.22 0.19 0.52
N VAL A 107 3.00 -0.07 1.56
CA VAL A 107 2.71 0.42 2.91
C VAL A 107 3.53 1.68 3.13
N LYS A 108 2.86 2.78 3.45
CA LYS A 108 3.49 4.08 3.69
C LYS A 108 3.32 4.47 5.14
N THR A 109 4.37 5.02 5.73
CA THR A 109 4.34 5.66 7.03
C THR A 109 5.12 6.96 6.96
N TYR A 110 5.03 7.79 7.99
CA TYR A 110 5.62 9.12 8.03
C TYR A 110 6.39 9.33 9.32
N THR A 111 7.42 10.17 9.29
CA THR A 111 8.19 10.52 10.48
C THR A 111 8.84 11.90 10.31
N ASP A 112 9.28 12.47 11.44
CA ASP A 112 10.11 13.67 11.51
C ASP A 112 11.59 13.28 11.74
N GLU A 113 12.46 14.25 11.99
CA GLU A 113 13.88 14.04 12.25
C GLU A 113 14.21 13.42 13.61
N LEU A 114 13.29 13.51 14.58
CA LEU A 114 13.56 13.22 15.99
C LEU A 114 12.88 11.94 16.46
N THR A 115 11.76 11.57 15.84
CA THR A 115 10.97 10.40 16.18
C THR A 115 11.58 9.18 15.51
N PRO A 116 12.05 8.19 16.29
CA PRO A 116 12.55 6.95 15.72
C PRO A 116 11.40 6.10 15.19
N LEU A 117 11.66 5.35 14.11
CA LEU A 117 10.77 4.32 13.59
C LEU A 117 11.33 2.94 13.93
N ASP A 118 10.44 2.01 14.29
CA ASP A 118 10.84 0.63 14.58
C ASP A 118 11.36 -0.08 13.31
N SER A 119 12.46 -0.82 13.47
CA SER A 119 13.08 -1.55 12.37
C SER A 119 12.39 -2.89 12.13
N ALA A 120 11.95 -3.13 10.89
CA ALA A 120 11.32 -4.37 10.47
C ALA A 120 12.36 -5.45 10.08
N CYS A 121 13.17 -5.89 11.03
CA CYS A 121 14.21 -6.91 10.82
C CYS A 121 13.81 -8.33 11.27
N GLU A 122 12.70 -8.46 12.00
CA GLU A 122 12.19 -9.71 12.58
C GLU A 122 11.09 -10.37 11.72
#